data_AF-A0A7V2B202-F1
#
_entry.id   AF-A0A7V2B202-F1
#
_cell.length_a   1.000
_cell.length_b   1.000
_cell.length_c   1.000
_cell.angle_alpha   90.00
_cell.angle_beta   90.00
_cell.angle_gamma   90.00
#
_symmetry.space_group_name_H-M   'P 1'
#
loop_
_entity.id
_entity.type
_entity.pdbx_description
1 polymer ?
#
loop_
_entity_poly.entity_id
_entity_poly.type
_entity_poly.pdbx_seq_one_letter_code
_entity_poly.pdbx_strand_id
1 'polypeptide(L)'
;MLLATVNLVTAAIARWPGVGPLGLPAFFALTDVFVLALAIWDFYARGRLHPVTLWGGLLIIVSQPLRLVVSNTEGWLVFARWATGLLG
;
A
#
# COMPACT_ATOMS: atom_id res chain seq x y z
N MET A 1 1.89 -7.30 13.16
CA MET A 1 2.88 -7.95 12.27
C MET A 1 2.28 -8.25 10.89
N LEU A 2 1.18 -9.02 10.80
CA LEU A 2 0.59 -9.38 9.51
C LEU A 2 0.25 -8.18 8.59
N LEU A 3 -0.40 -7.14 9.11
CA LEU A 3 -0.68 -5.92 8.34
C LEU A 3 0.60 -5.20 7.85
N ALA A 4 1.67 -5.23 8.64
CA ALA A 4 2.95 -4.67 8.22
C ALA A 4 3.56 -5.50 7.07
N THR A 5 3.47 -6.83 7.17
CA THR A 5 3.87 -7.74 6.08
C THR A 5 3.06 -7.46 4.81
N VAL A 6 1.74 -7.31 4.92
CA VAL A 6 0.87 -6.95 3.79
C VAL A 6 1.32 -5.64 3.14
N ASN A 7 1.68 -4.63 3.93
CA ASN A 7 2.17 -3.36 3.37
C ASN A 7 3.46 -3.53 2.55
N LEU A 8 4.38 -4.40 2.99
CA LEU A 8 5.62 -4.71 2.25
C LEU A 8 5.36 -5.47 0.94
N VAL A 9 4.31 -6.30 0.89
CA VAL A 9 3.96 -7.11 -0.29
C VAL A 9 3.65 -6.25 -1.51
N THR A 10 3.13 -5.02 -1.34
CA THR A 10 2.89 -4.06 -2.44
C THR A 10 4.11 -3.92 -3.37
N ALA A 11 5.31 -3.82 -2.77
CA ALA A 11 6.54 -3.65 -3.53
C ALA A 11 6.95 -4.92 -4.30
N ALA A 12 6.63 -6.09 -3.76
CA ALA A 12 6.87 -7.36 -4.45
C ALA A 12 5.89 -7.53 -5.64
N ILE A 13 4.62 -7.20 -5.43
CA ILE A 13 3.58 -7.22 -6.49
C ILE A 13 3.95 -6.30 -7.65
N ALA A 14 4.47 -5.10 -7.35
CA ALA A 14 4.89 -4.15 -8.39
C ALA A 14 6.00 -4.70 -9.30
N ARG A 15 6.72 -5.76 -8.88
CA ARG A 15 7.78 -6.43 -9.64
C ARG A 15 7.30 -7.68 -10.37
N TRP A 16 6.01 -8.05 -10.27
CA TRP A 16 5.50 -9.22 -10.96
C TRP A 16 5.43 -9.00 -12.48
N PRO A 17 5.84 -9.99 -13.28
CA PRO A 17 5.70 -9.94 -14.72
C PRO A 17 4.22 -9.80 -15.09
N GLY A 18 3.89 -8.81 -15.93
CA GLY A 18 2.51 -8.52 -16.37
C GLY A 18 1.72 -7.57 -15.47
N VAL A 19 2.19 -7.24 -14.25
CA VAL A 19 1.51 -6.28 -13.37
C VAL A 19 2.02 -4.85 -13.59
N GLY A 20 3.30 -4.70 -13.95
CA GLY A 20 3.91 -3.41 -14.29
C GLY A 20 3.07 -2.53 -15.26
N PRO A 21 2.55 -3.07 -16.37
CA PRO A 21 1.71 -2.33 -17.32
C PRO A 21 0.35 -1.89 -16.77
N LEU A 22 -0.18 -2.57 -15.74
CA LEU A 22 -1.48 -2.25 -15.13
C LEU A 22 -1.40 -1.01 -14.20
N GLY A 23 -0.18 -0.59 -13.86
CA GLY A 23 0.09 0.62 -13.11
C GLY A 23 -0.35 0.60 -11.65
N LEU A 24 -0.32 1.78 -11.04
CA LEU A 24 -0.56 2.01 -9.61
C LEU A 24 -1.88 1.40 -9.07
N PRO A 25 -3.02 1.49 -9.78
CA PRO A 25 -4.28 0.94 -9.27
C PRO A 25 -4.23 -0.58 -9.04
N ALA A 26 -3.53 -1.31 -9.91
CA ALA A 26 -3.45 -2.77 -9.81
C ALA A 26 -2.58 -3.23 -8.63
N PHE A 27 -1.47 -2.53 -8.36
CA PHE A 27 -0.59 -2.87 -7.23
C PHE A 27 -1.31 -2.72 -5.88
N PHE A 28 -2.07 -1.62 -5.75
CA PHE A 28 -2.82 -1.32 -4.54
C PHE A 28 -4.02 -2.25 -4.38
N ALA A 29 -4.82 -2.43 -5.43
CA ALA A 29 -5.97 -3.33 -5.40
C ALA A 29 -5.56 -4.76 -5.00
N LEU A 30 -4.46 -5.28 -5.55
CA LEU A 30 -4.01 -6.64 -5.24
C LEU A 30 -3.49 -6.78 -3.81
N THR A 31 -2.93 -5.70 -3.24
CA THR A 31 -2.55 -5.67 -1.82
C THR A 31 -3.78 -5.58 -0.92
N ASP A 32 -4.77 -4.78 -1.30
CA ASP A 32 -5.99 -4.55 -0.53
C ASP A 32 -6.86 -5.81 -0.43
N VAL A 33 -6.76 -6.74 -1.40
CA VAL A 33 -7.40 -8.07 -1.29
C VAL A 33 -6.99 -8.78 -0.01
N PHE A 34 -5.74 -8.68 0.44
CA PHE A 34 -5.30 -9.30 1.70
C PHE A 34 -5.90 -8.60 2.93
N VAL A 35 -6.04 -7.28 2.88
CA VAL A 35 -6.67 -6.50 3.97
C VAL A 35 -8.17 -6.85 4.05
N LEU A 36 -8.84 -6.95 2.91
CA LEU A 36 -10.23 -7.36 2.81
C LEU A 36 -10.43 -8.79 3.30
N ALA A 37 -9.56 -9.73 2.90
CA ALA A 37 -9.60 -11.10 3.38
C ALA A 37 -9.46 -11.17 4.92
N LEU A 38 -8.57 -10.35 5.49
CA LEU A 38 -8.42 -10.25 6.95
C LEU A 38 -9.70 -9.70 7.60
N ALA A 39 -10.29 -8.65 7.03
CA ALA A 39 -11.51 -8.04 7.55
C ALA A 39 -12.70 -9.01 7.50
N ILE A 40 -12.84 -9.76 6.40
CA ILE A 40 -13.87 -10.79 6.23
C ILE A 40 -13.66 -11.90 7.28
N TRP A 41 -12.44 -12.41 7.42
CA TRP A 41 -12.12 -13.45 8.40
C TRP A 41 -12.43 -13.01 9.84
N ASP A 42 -12.05 -11.78 10.18
CA ASP A 42 -12.26 -11.21 11.51
C ASP A 42 -13.75 -11.04 11.83
N PHE A 43 -14.53 -10.61 10.83
CA PHE A 43 -15.98 -10.53 10.93
C PHE A 43 -16.63 -11.91 11.12
N TYR A 44 -16.21 -12.93 10.37
CA TYR A 44 -16.74 -14.28 10.53
C TYR A 44 -16.32 -14.95 11.85
N ALA A 45 -15.07 -14.75 12.28
CA ALA A 45 -14.53 -15.40 13.49
C ALA A 45 -15.04 -14.78 14.79
N ARG A 46 -15.29 -13.46 14.82
CA ARG A 46 -15.64 -12.72 16.04
C ARG A 46 -17.00 -12.02 15.98
N GLY A 47 -17.66 -12.01 14.83
CA GLY A 47 -18.87 -11.21 14.58
C GLY A 47 -18.63 -9.70 14.53
N ARG A 48 -17.37 -9.25 14.66
CA ARG A 48 -16.98 -7.83 14.74
C ARG A 48 -15.58 -7.67 14.15
N LEU A 49 -15.33 -6.53 13.51
CA LEU A 49 -13.98 -6.16 13.09
C LEU A 49 -13.14 -5.79 14.32
N HIS A 50 -11.98 -6.42 14.45
CA HIS A 50 -10.99 -6.08 15.46
C HIS A 50 -10.47 -4.67 15.19
N PRO A 51 -10.31 -3.82 16.23
CA PRO A 51 -9.87 -2.44 16.07
C PRO A 51 -8.56 -2.31 15.28
N VAL A 52 -7.64 -3.26 15.43
CA VAL A 52 -6.36 -3.28 14.69
C VAL A 52 -6.56 -3.54 13.19
N THR A 53 -7.49 -4.43 12.83
CA THR A 53 -7.83 -4.70 11.42
C THR A 53 -8.46 -3.47 10.79
N LEU A 54 -9.36 -2.80 11.52
CA LEU A 54 -10.02 -1.58 11.06
C LEU A 54 -9.02 -0.43 10.88
N TRP A 55 -8.34 -0.03 11.96
CA TRP A 55 -7.44 1.14 11.92
C TRP A 55 -6.19 0.87 11.09
N GLY A 56 -5.60 -0.32 11.19
CA GLY A 56 -4.41 -0.68 10.43
C GLY A 56 -4.71 -0.88 8.95
N GLY A 57 -5.82 -1.52 8.60
CA GLY A 57 -6.28 -1.65 7.22
C GLY A 57 -6.62 -0.29 6.61
N LEU A 58 -7.35 0.56 7.35
CA LEU A 58 -7.68 1.92 6.91
C LEU A 58 -6.42 2.76 6.69
N LEU A 59 -5.44 2.70 7.60
CA LEU A 59 -4.16 3.39 7.43
C LEU A 59 -3.44 2.95 6.16
N ILE A 60 -3.43 1.65 5.85
CA ILE A 60 -2.81 1.13 4.62
C ILE A 60 -3.52 1.71 3.40
N ILE A 61 -4.85 1.60 3.32
CA ILE A 61 -5.64 2.07 2.18
C ILE A 61 -5.48 3.58 1.99
N VAL A 62 -5.58 4.39 3.06
CA VAL A 62 -5.42 5.85 2.99
C VAL A 62 -3.99 6.26 2.66
N SER A 63 -2.98 5.49 3.08
CA SER A 63 -1.58 5.78 2.77
C SER A 63 -1.27 5.69 1.27
N GLN A 64 -2.03 4.92 0.49
CA GLN A 64 -1.78 4.72 -0.94
C GLN A 64 -2.00 6.02 -1.74
N PRO A 65 -3.19 6.66 -1.72
CA PRO A 65 -3.40 7.94 -2.41
C PRO A 65 -2.58 9.06 -1.77
N LEU A 66 -2.38 9.04 -0.45
CA LEU A 66 -1.57 10.06 0.22
C LEU A 66 -0.12 10.04 -0.31
N ARG A 67 0.46 8.86 -0.51
CA ARG A 67 1.79 8.73 -1.13
C ARG A 67 1.85 9.32 -2.53
N LEU A 68 0.79 9.15 -3.32
CA LEU A 68 0.70 9.75 -4.67
C LEU A 68 0.62 11.27 -4.62
N VAL A 69 -0.17 11.83 -3.69
CA VAL A 69 -0.24 13.29 -3.51
C VAL A 69 1.11 13.82 -3.08
N VAL A 70 1.72 13.23 -2.05
CA VAL A 70 3.04 13.62 -1.54
C VAL A 70 4.11 13.50 -2.62
N SER A 71 4.07 12.45 -3.45
CA SER A 71 5.07 12.25 -4.51
C SER A 71 5.06 13.32 -5.60
N ASN A 72 3.96 14.07 -5.73
CA ASN A 72 3.83 15.16 -6.69
C ASN A 72 4.11 16.55 -6.08
N THR A 73 4.41 16.64 -4.79
CA THR A 73 4.71 17.91 -4.14
C THR A 73 6.10 18.44 -4.52
N GLU A 74 6.25 19.76 -4.61
CA GLU A 74 7.54 20.39 -4.96
C GLU A 74 8.66 20.00 -3.99
N GLY A 75 8.37 19.98 -2.68
CA GLY A 75 9.35 19.56 -1.67
C GLY A 75 9.84 18.13 -1.89
N TRP A 76 8.94 17.22 -2.23
CA TRP A 76 9.31 15.85 -2.57
C TRP A 76 10.11 15.77 -3.87
N LEU A 77 9.72 16.53 -4.90
CA LEU A 77 10.42 16.55 -6.18
C LEU A 77 11.84 17.13 -6.07
N VAL A 78 12.04 18.17 -5.24
CA VAL A 78 13.37 18.71 -4.93
C VAL A 78 14.24 17.65 -4.27
N PHE A 79 13.71 16.98 -3.26
CA PHE A 79 14.40 15.88 -2.60
C PHE A 79 14.71 14.74 -3.58
N ALA A 80 13.75 14.33 -4.40
CA ALA A 80 13.91 13.26 -5.37
C ALA A 80 15.00 13.58 -6.39
N ARG A 81 15.03 14.80 -6.94
CA ARG A 81 16.08 15.26 -7.86
C ARG A 81 17.46 15.23 -7.22
N TRP A 82 17.58 15.72 -5.98
CA TRP A 82 18.83 15.64 -5.23
C TRP A 82 19.29 14.19 -5.04
N ALA A 83 18.37 13.30 -4.62
CA ALA A 83 18.68 11.90 -4.36
C ALA A 83 19.07 11.14 -5.63
N THR A 84 18.36 11.35 -6.75
CA THR A 84 18.69 10.71 -8.03
C THR A 84 19.95 11.28 -8.65
N GLY A 85 20.29 12.55 -8.40
CA GLY A 85 21.54 13.17 -8.84
C GLY A 85 22.80 12.54 -8.23
N LEU A 86 22.67 11.79 -7.13
CA LEU A 86 23.77 11.00 -6.56
C LEU A 86 24.13 9.78 -7.41
N LEU A 87 23.24 9.32 -8.30
CA LEU A 87 23.44 8.13 -9.12
C LEU A 87 24.15 8.41 -10.46
N GLY A 88 24.43 9.68 -10.80
CA GLY A 88 25.09 10.11 -12.04
C GLY A 88 24.11 10.64 -13.08
#